data_AF-A0A975SL53-F1
#
_entry.id   AF-A0A975SL53-F1
#
_cell.length_a   1.000
_cell.length_b   1.000
_cell.length_c   1.000
_cell.angle_alpha   90.00
_cell.angle_beta   90.00
_cell.angle_gamma   90.00
#
_symmetry.space_group_name_H-M   'P 1'
#
loop_
_entity.id
_entity.type
_entity.pdbx_description
1 polymer ?
#
loop_
_entity_poly.entity_id
_entity_poly.type
_entity_poly.pdbx_seq_one_letter_code
_entity_poly.pdbx_strand_id
1 'polypeptide(L)'
;MTSAERIQSVILDTNILFRDFKLSGYNLRKLIKTKYLYSFDLCIPEVVHDECIGNYIAESKLRSERLVKTINELNELLPYRDRIRNEIFNRKTNDCVKKQKSRLRRFIKDNKINLLSYPEVSHKDIVEKMYEKNQPFNNGSNNSSEKGYKDYLIAESVRDYIKNNNIKERTILVTNNIKDFIEPGS
;
A
#
# COMPACT_ATOMS: atom_id res chain seq x y z
N MET A 1 6.34 19.94 33.64
CA MET A 1 6.07 20.02 32.19
C MET A 1 6.27 18.62 31.63
N THR A 2 5.18 17.91 31.34
CA THR A 2 5.22 16.60 30.70
C THR A 2 5.84 16.77 29.31
N SER A 3 6.98 16.11 29.08
CA SER A 3 7.62 16.07 27.76
C SER A 3 6.57 15.53 26.79
N ALA A 4 6.12 16.34 25.82
CA ALA A 4 5.22 15.86 24.79
C ALA A 4 5.95 14.74 24.07
N GLU A 5 5.44 13.51 24.16
CA GLU A 5 6.08 12.34 23.55
C GLU A 5 6.31 12.60 22.06
N ARG A 6 7.58 12.69 21.68
CA ARG A 6 7.99 12.96 20.31
C ARG A 6 7.67 11.74 19.45
N ILE A 7 7.17 12.01 18.24
CA ILE A 7 6.97 10.97 17.22
C ILE A 7 8.29 10.83 16.50
N GLN A 8 8.90 9.65 16.56
CA GLN A 8 10.15 9.36 15.87
C GLN A 8 9.88 8.85 14.46
N SER A 9 8.89 7.98 14.29
CA SER A 9 8.59 7.41 12.96
C SER A 9 7.10 7.22 12.69
N VAL A 10 6.75 7.31 11.41
CA VAL A 10 5.42 7.08 10.86
C VAL A 10 5.54 6.06 9.73
N ILE A 11 4.87 4.93 9.86
CA ILE A 11 4.82 3.87 8.85
C ILE A 11 3.52 3.96 8.07
N LEU A 12 3.61 3.91 6.75
CA LEU A 12 2.45 3.93 5.86
C LEU A 12 2.06 2.53 5.40
N ASP A 13 0.76 2.27 5.49
CA ASP A 13 0.08 1.14 4.84
C ASP A 13 -0.27 1.46 3.37
N THR A 14 -0.43 0.42 2.55
CA THR A 14 -0.81 0.43 1.12
C THR A 14 -2.02 1.31 0.88
N ASN A 15 -3.01 1.25 1.78
CA ASN A 15 -4.26 1.99 1.66
C ASN A 15 -4.09 3.52 1.58
N ILE A 16 -3.00 4.07 2.14
CA ILE A 16 -2.72 5.51 2.08
C ILE A 16 -2.16 5.92 0.72
N LEU A 17 -1.35 5.06 0.10
CA LEU A 17 -0.69 5.30 -1.18
C LEU A 17 -1.60 4.94 -2.37
N PHE A 18 -2.39 3.88 -2.25
CA PHE A 18 -3.25 3.36 -3.32
C PHE A 18 -4.38 4.32 -3.71
N ARG A 19 -4.88 5.12 -2.75
CA ARG A 19 -5.94 6.12 -3.01
C ARG A 19 -5.50 7.27 -3.92
N ASP A 20 -4.20 7.40 -4.17
CA ASP A 20 -3.64 8.45 -5.02
C ASP A 20 -2.47 7.93 -5.87
N PHE A 21 -2.80 7.27 -6.99
CA PHE A 21 -1.80 6.79 -7.94
C PHE A 21 -0.87 7.88 -8.50
N LYS A 22 -1.29 9.15 -8.46
CA LYS A 22 -0.46 10.27 -8.91
C LYS A 22 0.56 10.70 -7.85
N LEU A 23 0.43 10.23 -6.61
CA LEU A 23 1.28 10.60 -5.47
C LEU A 23 1.39 12.12 -5.30
N SER A 24 0.27 12.81 -5.51
CA SER A 24 0.16 14.27 -5.57
C SER A 24 -1.04 14.82 -4.81
N GLY A 25 -1.76 13.97 -4.08
CA GLY A 25 -2.96 14.25 -3.34
C GLY A 25 -2.68 15.17 -2.16
N TYR A 26 -3.70 15.93 -1.77
CA TYR A 26 -3.60 16.90 -0.69
C TYR A 26 -3.10 16.28 0.61
N ASN A 27 -3.65 15.12 1.01
CA ASN A 27 -3.26 14.43 2.25
C ASN A 27 -1.80 13.97 2.23
N LEU A 28 -1.33 13.42 1.10
CA LEU A 28 0.06 12.96 0.97
C LEU A 28 1.04 14.13 1.02
N ARG A 29 0.73 15.23 0.32
CA ARG A 29 1.53 16.46 0.41
C ARG A 29 1.55 17.06 1.81
N LYS A 30 0.41 17.05 2.50
CA LYS A 30 0.32 17.51 3.89
C LYS A 30 1.21 16.64 4.79
N LEU A 31 1.13 15.31 4.67
CA LEU A 31 1.96 14.37 5.42
C LEU A 31 3.46 14.63 5.20
N ILE A 32 3.89 14.82 3.95
CA ILE A 32 5.29 15.17 3.63
C ILE A 32 5.69 16.49 4.30
N LYS A 33 4.85 17.53 4.26
CA LYS A 33 5.14 18.79 4.96
C LYS A 33 5.23 18.61 6.47
N THR A 34 4.31 17.84 7.05
CA THR A 34 4.29 17.51 8.48
C THR A 34 5.56 16.77 8.91
N LYS A 35 6.06 15.84 8.08
CA LYS A 35 7.34 15.14 8.28
C LYS A 35 8.48 16.14 8.53
N TYR A 36 8.61 17.14 7.66
CA TYR A 36 9.66 18.16 7.80
C TYR A 36 9.42 19.08 9.00
N LEU A 37 8.18 19.46 9.26
CA LEU A 37 7.84 20.36 10.36
C LEU A 37 8.12 19.74 11.74
N TYR A 38 7.79 18.45 11.92
CA TYR A 38 7.93 17.75 13.19
C TYR A 38 9.17 16.85 13.26
N SER A 39 9.96 16.78 12.19
CA SER A 39 11.22 16.03 12.12
C SER A 39 11.11 14.57 12.56
N PHE A 40 10.15 13.85 11.96
CA PHE A 40 10.00 12.39 12.09
C PHE A 40 10.39 11.67 10.80
N ASP A 41 10.70 10.38 10.92
CA ASP A 41 10.96 9.50 9.78
C ASP A 41 9.67 8.98 9.18
N LEU A 42 9.55 9.08 7.87
CA LEU A 42 8.44 8.47 7.14
C LEU A 42 8.94 7.17 6.51
N CYS A 43 8.23 6.09 6.77
CA CYS A 43 8.64 4.74 6.37
C CYS A 43 7.53 4.05 5.57
N ILE A 44 7.93 3.19 4.63
CA ILE A 44 7.05 2.31 3.86
C ILE A 44 7.65 0.90 3.91
N PRO A 45 6.92 -0.14 4.35
CA PRO A 45 7.38 -1.53 4.21
C PRO A 45 7.49 -1.96 2.75
N GLU A 46 8.46 -2.80 2.41
CA GLU A 46 8.61 -3.35 1.05
C GLU A 46 7.37 -4.13 0.61
N VAL A 47 6.76 -4.88 1.53
CA VAL A 47 5.48 -5.59 1.28
C VAL A 47 4.37 -4.61 0.85
N VAL A 48 4.30 -3.42 1.46
CA VAL A 48 3.35 -2.35 1.11
C VAL A 48 3.67 -1.74 -0.25
N HIS A 49 4.96 -1.52 -0.55
CA HIS A 49 5.41 -1.03 -1.84
C HIS A 49 4.99 -1.97 -2.98
N ASP A 50 5.22 -3.27 -2.81
CA ASP A 50 4.88 -4.28 -3.81
C ASP A 50 3.37 -4.43 -3.98
N GLU A 51 2.63 -4.36 -2.87
CA GLU A 51 1.17 -4.35 -2.91
C GLU A 51 0.62 -3.14 -3.67
N CYS A 52 1.19 -1.94 -3.47
CA CYS A 52 0.79 -0.74 -4.22
C CYS A 52 0.94 -0.93 -5.73
N ILE A 53 2.02 -1.57 -6.16
CA ILE A 53 2.28 -1.87 -7.57
C ILE A 53 1.29 -2.92 -8.08
N GLY A 54 1.09 -4.01 -7.33
CA GLY A 54 0.16 -5.09 -7.67
C GLY A 54 -1.27 -4.56 -7.84
N ASN A 55 -1.73 -3.77 -6.87
CA ASN A 55 -3.07 -3.18 -6.90
C ASN A 55 -3.22 -2.20 -8.08
N TYR A 56 -2.19 -1.42 -8.41
CA TYR A 56 -2.23 -0.56 -9.61
C TYR A 56 -2.38 -1.36 -10.90
N ILE A 57 -1.65 -2.47 -11.04
CA ILE A 57 -1.72 -3.34 -12.22
C ILE A 57 -3.13 -3.92 -12.34
N ALA A 58 -3.68 -4.46 -11.25
CA ALA A 58 -5.03 -5.02 -11.21
C ALA A 58 -6.09 -3.98 -11.57
N GLU A 59 -6.05 -2.80 -10.95
CA GLU A 59 -7.00 -1.71 -11.20
C GLU A 59 -6.89 -1.17 -12.63
N SER A 60 -5.66 -1.04 -13.15
CA SER A 60 -5.43 -0.60 -14.53
C SER A 60 -6.00 -1.60 -15.53
N LYS A 61 -5.83 -2.90 -15.30
CA LYS A 61 -6.39 -3.95 -16.16
C LYS A 61 -7.93 -3.91 -16.13
N LEU A 62 -8.51 -3.89 -14.94
CA LEU A 62 -9.96 -3.84 -14.75
C LEU A 62 -10.60 -2.63 -15.44
N ARG A 63 -10.02 -1.43 -15.27
CA ARG A 63 -10.51 -0.21 -15.93
C ARG A 63 -10.36 -0.25 -17.45
N SER A 64 -9.29 -0.87 -17.95
CA SER A 64 -9.08 -1.02 -19.39
C SER A 64 -10.12 -1.96 -20.00
N GLU A 65 -10.40 -3.09 -19.35
CA GLU A 65 -11.43 -4.04 -19.78
C GLU A 65 -12.83 -3.41 -19.77
N ARG A 66 -13.17 -2.66 -18.71
CA ARG A 66 -14.44 -1.90 -18.65
C ARG A 66 -14.56 -0.90 -19.77
N LEU A 67 -13.50 -0.15 -20.06
CA LEU A 67 -13.52 0.83 -21.14
C LEU A 67 -13.73 0.16 -22.50
N VAL A 68 -13.03 -0.95 -22.79
CA VAL A 68 -13.21 -1.70 -24.03
C VAL A 68 -14.64 -2.19 -24.16
N LYS A 69 -15.23 -2.70 -23.08
CA LYS A 69 -16.64 -3.09 -23.04
C LYS A 69 -17.57 -1.92 -23.37
N THR A 70 -17.39 -0.78 -22.71
CA THR A 70 -18.20 0.43 -22.96
C THR A 70 -18.05 0.95 -24.40
N ILE A 71 -16.85 0.88 -24.98
CA ILE A 71 -16.64 1.25 -26.40
C ILE A 71 -17.41 0.31 -27.32
N ASN A 72 -17.41 -0.99 -27.04
CA ASN A 72 -18.15 -1.96 -27.85
C ASN A 72 -19.66 -1.72 -27.77
N GLU A 73 -20.19 -1.49 -26.57
CA GLU A 73 -21.60 -1.13 -26.36
C GLU A 73 -21.98 0.16 -27.12
N LEU A 74 -21.12 1.18 -27.10
CA LEU A 74 -21.37 2.41 -27.85
C LEU A 74 -21.32 2.20 -29.38
N ASN A 75 -20.41 1.36 -29.87
CA ASN A 75 -20.26 1.05 -31.29
C ASN A 75 -21.46 0.30 -31.89
N GLU A 76 -22.30 -0.33 -31.07
CA GLU A 76 -23.59 -0.92 -31.50
C GLU A 76 -24.62 0.14 -31.86
N LEU A 77 -24.54 1.33 -31.25
CA LEU A 77 -25.44 2.46 -31.48
C LEU A 77 -24.96 3.41 -32.59
N LEU A 78 -23.68 3.32 -32.96
CA LEU A 78 -23.05 4.23 -33.92
C LEU A 78 -23.08 3.68 -35.35
N PRO A 79 -23.27 4.55 -36.37
CA PRO A 79 -23.02 4.20 -37.76
C PRO A 79 -21.57 3.70 -37.95
N TYR A 80 -21.36 2.77 -38.87
CA TYR A 80 -20.06 2.10 -39.07
C TYR A 80 -18.88 3.08 -39.21
N ARG A 81 -19.07 4.19 -39.93
CA ARG A 81 -18.05 5.23 -40.16
C ARG A 81 -17.64 6.00 -38.90
N ASP A 82 -18.49 6.01 -37.89
CA ASP A 82 -18.32 6.79 -36.65
C ASP A 82 -17.84 5.92 -35.47
N ARG A 83 -17.61 4.62 -35.71
CA ARG A 83 -17.15 3.68 -34.68
C ARG A 83 -15.76 4.03 -34.14
N ILE A 84 -15.62 3.90 -32.83
CA ILE A 84 -14.37 4.13 -32.10
C ILE A 84 -13.46 2.90 -32.24
N ARG A 85 -12.20 3.12 -32.64
CA ARG A 85 -11.17 2.05 -32.76
C ARG A 85 -10.42 1.84 -31.44
N ASN A 86 -10.27 0.58 -31.04
CA ASN A 86 -9.66 0.19 -29.75
C ASN A 86 -8.11 0.16 -29.74
N GLU A 87 -7.44 0.27 -30.89
CA GLU A 87 -5.99 0.05 -31.04
C GLU A 87 -5.10 1.03 -30.24
N ILE A 88 -5.62 2.22 -29.92
CA ILE A 88 -4.88 3.25 -29.18
C ILE A 88 -4.68 2.86 -27.69
N PHE A 89 -5.54 2.00 -27.14
CA PHE A 89 -5.53 1.68 -25.70
C PHE A 89 -4.52 0.58 -25.34
N ASN A 90 -4.40 -0.48 -26.14
CA ASN A 90 -3.54 -1.62 -25.82
C ASN A 90 -2.04 -1.29 -25.79
N ARG A 91 -1.58 -0.30 -26.58
CA ARG A 91 -0.17 0.14 -26.54
C ARG A 91 0.16 1.01 -25.33
N LYS A 92 -0.79 1.79 -24.81
CA LYS A 92 -0.52 2.76 -23.72
C LYS A 92 -0.49 2.10 -22.34
N THR A 93 -1.19 0.98 -22.14
CA THR A 93 -1.32 0.30 -20.83
C THR A 93 -0.05 -0.41 -20.37
N ASN A 94 0.71 -1.03 -21.28
CA ASN A 94 1.96 -1.72 -20.92
C ASN A 94 3.05 -0.76 -20.38
N ASP A 95 3.10 0.47 -20.91
CA ASP A 95 4.02 1.50 -20.41
C ASP A 95 3.61 2.10 -19.07
N CYS A 96 2.32 2.05 -18.73
CA CYS A 96 1.79 2.63 -17.50
C CYS A 96 2.39 1.97 -16.25
N VAL A 97 2.59 0.65 -16.26
CA VAL A 97 3.16 -0.08 -15.11
C VAL A 97 4.60 0.38 -14.85
N LYS A 98 5.43 0.45 -15.90
CA LYS A 98 6.82 0.93 -15.78
C LYS A 98 6.86 2.37 -15.27
N LYS A 99 6.00 3.23 -15.81
CA LYS A 99 5.87 4.63 -15.36
C LYS A 99 5.42 4.72 -13.90
N GLN A 100 4.52 3.85 -13.45
CA GLN A 100 4.06 3.84 -12.07
C GLN A 100 5.14 3.36 -11.09
N LYS A 101 5.86 2.29 -11.42
CA LYS A 101 7.04 1.85 -10.64
C LYS A 101 8.07 2.97 -10.52
N SER A 102 8.38 3.64 -11.63
CA SER A 102 9.30 4.77 -11.64
C SER A 102 8.79 5.95 -10.80
N ARG A 103 7.49 6.26 -10.87
CA ARG A 103 6.86 7.33 -10.08
C ARG A 103 6.93 7.05 -8.59
N LEU A 104 6.59 5.83 -8.15
CA LEU A 104 6.65 5.44 -6.74
C LEU A 104 8.09 5.48 -6.23
N ARG A 105 9.04 4.91 -6.97
CA ARG A 105 10.47 4.97 -6.63
C ARG A 105 10.99 6.40 -6.51
N ARG A 106 10.59 7.27 -7.44
CA ARG A 106 10.96 8.70 -7.42
C ARG A 106 10.35 9.39 -6.20
N PHE A 107 9.06 9.15 -5.91
CA PHE A 107 8.40 9.69 -4.72
C PHE A 107 9.12 9.30 -3.43
N ILE A 108 9.50 8.02 -3.27
CA ILE A 108 10.24 7.53 -2.11
C ILE A 108 11.59 8.23 -1.99
N LYS A 109 12.35 8.29 -3.10
CA LYS A 109 13.68 8.91 -3.15
C LYS A 109 13.63 10.42 -2.85
N ASP A 110 12.78 11.16 -3.56
CA ASP A 110 12.72 12.62 -3.49
C ASP A 110 12.28 13.10 -2.11
N ASN A 111 11.44 12.33 -1.42
CA ASN A 111 10.95 12.66 -0.08
C ASN A 111 11.76 11.99 1.06
N LYS A 112 12.86 11.30 0.73
CA LYS A 112 13.71 10.57 1.70
C LYS A 112 12.89 9.64 2.60
N ILE A 113 12.03 8.83 2.00
CA ILE A 113 11.19 7.87 2.72
C ILE A 113 12.00 6.59 2.91
N ASN A 114 12.02 6.06 4.12
CA ASN A 114 12.73 4.83 4.45
C ASN A 114 11.91 3.63 3.98
N LEU A 115 12.52 2.78 3.14
CA LEU A 115 11.90 1.53 2.74
C LEU A 115 12.30 0.46 3.77
N LEU A 116 11.34 -0.09 4.52
CA LEU A 116 11.61 -1.13 5.51
C LEU A 116 11.64 -2.47 4.80
N SER A 117 12.76 -3.17 4.88
CA SER A 117 12.93 -4.48 4.25
C SER A 117 11.83 -5.46 4.65
N TYR A 118 11.59 -6.46 3.81
CA TYR A 118 10.86 -7.64 4.23
C TYR A 118 11.44 -8.21 5.54
N PRO A 119 10.59 -8.68 6.46
CA PRO A 119 11.05 -9.17 7.75
C PRO A 119 11.74 -10.52 7.60
N GLU A 120 12.68 -10.80 8.50
CA GLU A 120 13.36 -12.09 8.56
C GLU A 120 12.52 -13.10 9.35
N VAL A 121 11.44 -13.59 8.74
CA VAL A 121 10.54 -14.59 9.33
C VAL A 121 10.45 -15.83 8.46
N SER A 122 10.50 -17.02 9.08
CA SER A 122 10.35 -18.26 8.33
C SER A 122 8.88 -18.50 8.00
N HIS A 123 8.62 -19.18 6.87
CA HIS A 123 7.26 -19.58 6.51
C HIS A 123 6.63 -20.49 7.58
N LYS A 124 7.46 -21.29 8.25
CA LYS A 124 7.03 -22.16 9.34
C LYS A 124 6.48 -21.33 10.51
N ASP A 125 7.18 -20.28 10.92
CA ASP A 125 6.75 -19.41 12.03
C ASP A 125 5.44 -18.71 11.69
N ILE A 126 5.27 -18.25 10.44
CA ILE A 126 4.03 -17.63 10.00
C ILE A 126 2.86 -18.62 10.08
N VAL A 127 3.07 -19.85 9.60
CA VAL A 127 2.04 -20.91 9.64
C VAL A 127 1.68 -21.29 11.07
N GLU A 128 2.65 -21.36 11.98
CA GLU A 128 2.39 -21.57 13.42
C GLU A 128 1.53 -20.44 13.99
N LYS A 129 1.85 -19.17 13.69
CA LYS A 129 1.04 -18.02 14.10
C LYS A 129 -0.37 -17.99 13.50
N MET A 130 -0.55 -18.51 12.29
CA MET A 130 -1.87 -18.69 11.69
C MET A 130 -2.72 -19.68 12.49
N TYR A 131 -2.13 -20.80 12.95
CA TYR A 131 -2.84 -21.80 13.75
C TYR A 131 -3.21 -21.32 15.15
N GLU A 132 -2.40 -20.44 15.73
CA GLU A 132 -2.71 -19.79 17.02
C GLU A 132 -3.94 -18.86 16.95
N LYS A 133 -4.44 -18.54 15.73
CA LYS A 133 -5.58 -17.61 15.50
C LYS A 133 -5.42 -16.26 16.20
N ASN A 134 -4.20 -15.77 16.36
CA ASN A 134 -3.93 -14.42 16.84
C ASN A 134 -4.10 -13.41 15.71
N GLN A 135 -4.42 -12.15 16.01
CA GLN A 135 -4.42 -11.08 15.00
C GLN A 135 -3.04 -10.99 14.34
N PRO A 136 -2.94 -10.79 13.01
CA PRO A 136 -4.01 -10.44 12.05
C PRO A 136 -4.77 -11.63 11.43
N PHE A 137 -4.58 -12.87 11.94
CA PHE A 137 -5.16 -14.09 11.37
C PHE A 137 -6.55 -14.44 11.92
N ASN A 138 -7.07 -13.68 12.89
CA ASN A 138 -8.32 -13.96 13.55
C ASN A 138 -9.50 -13.30 12.83
N ASN A 139 -9.93 -13.87 11.70
CA ASN A 139 -11.13 -13.42 10.99
C ASN A 139 -11.92 -14.65 10.49
N GLY A 140 -13.12 -14.86 11.06
CA GLY A 140 -14.03 -15.99 10.79
C GLY A 140 -14.69 -16.01 9.41
N SER A 141 -13.96 -15.66 8.35
CA SER A 141 -14.44 -15.72 6.97
C SER A 141 -13.49 -16.54 6.10
N ASN A 142 -14.06 -17.46 5.32
CA ASN A 142 -13.37 -18.41 4.42
C ASN A 142 -12.51 -17.78 3.29
N ASN A 143 -12.22 -16.47 3.34
CA ASN A 143 -11.46 -15.72 2.33
C ASN A 143 -10.23 -14.96 2.90
N SER A 144 -9.73 -15.30 4.09
CA SER A 144 -8.89 -14.37 4.89
C SER A 144 -7.43 -14.79 5.14
N SER A 145 -6.89 -15.80 4.46
CA SER A 145 -5.51 -16.25 4.71
C SER A 145 -4.45 -15.29 4.14
N GLU A 146 -4.64 -14.79 2.91
CA GLU A 146 -3.69 -13.86 2.27
C GLU A 146 -3.66 -12.48 2.94
N LYS A 147 -4.80 -11.98 3.43
CA LYS A 147 -4.89 -10.67 4.08
C LYS A 147 -4.11 -10.68 5.41
N GLY A 148 -4.38 -11.66 6.28
CA GLY A 148 -3.66 -11.82 7.54
C GLY A 148 -2.16 -12.04 7.32
N TYR A 149 -1.77 -12.78 6.28
CA TYR A 149 -0.36 -12.98 5.96
C TYR A 149 0.39 -11.67 5.69
N LYS A 150 -0.19 -10.79 4.86
CA LYS A 150 0.42 -9.49 4.54
C LYS A 150 0.47 -8.56 5.75
N ASP A 151 -0.63 -8.47 6.50
CA ASP A 151 -0.69 -7.65 7.71
C ASP A 151 0.37 -8.13 8.74
N TYR A 152 0.62 -9.45 8.82
CA TYR A 152 1.66 -10.02 9.68
C TYR A 152 3.06 -9.61 9.22
N LEU A 153 3.35 -9.68 7.92
CA LEU A 153 4.63 -9.20 7.37
C LEU A 153 4.84 -7.70 7.64
N ILE A 154 3.79 -6.88 7.54
CA ILE A 154 3.88 -5.45 7.87
C ILE A 154 4.26 -5.27 9.34
N ALA A 155 3.59 -6.00 10.25
CA ALA A 155 3.84 -5.92 11.68
C ALA A 155 5.29 -6.33 12.02
N GLU A 156 5.77 -7.43 11.46
CA GLU A 156 7.15 -7.89 11.68
C GLU A 156 8.18 -6.93 11.05
N SER A 157 7.94 -6.38 9.86
CA SER A 157 8.81 -5.31 9.29
C SER A 157 8.92 -4.10 10.21
N VAL A 158 7.82 -3.69 10.85
CA VAL A 158 7.80 -2.58 11.81
C VAL A 158 8.57 -2.95 13.08
N ARG A 159 8.40 -4.18 13.57
CA ARG A 159 9.10 -4.69 14.76
C ARG A 159 10.61 -4.76 14.55
N ASP A 160 11.05 -5.29 13.41
CA ASP A 160 12.47 -5.34 13.03
C ASP A 160 13.05 -3.94 12.92
N TYR A 161 12.32 -2.99 12.31
CA TYR A 161 12.73 -1.59 12.23
C TYR A 161 12.90 -0.95 13.62
N ILE A 162 11.94 -1.12 14.54
CA ILE A 162 12.02 -0.59 15.91
C ILE A 162 13.24 -1.17 16.64
N LYS A 163 13.43 -2.48 16.55
CA LYS A 163 14.52 -3.20 17.22
C LYS A 163 15.89 -2.78 16.68
N ASN A 164 16.06 -2.80 15.35
CA ASN A 164 17.34 -2.54 14.70
C ASN A 164 17.80 -1.08 14.83
N ASN A 165 16.85 -0.14 14.98
CA ASN A 165 17.16 1.29 15.14
C ASN A 165 17.09 1.76 16.61
N ASN A 166 16.88 0.85 17.56
CA ASN A 166 16.73 1.16 18.99
C ASN A 166 15.74 2.31 19.23
N ILE A 167 14.59 2.28 18.56
CA ILE A 167 13.57 3.33 18.66
C ILE A 167 12.96 3.30 20.06
N LYS A 168 13.16 4.39 20.80
CA LYS A 168 12.63 4.56 22.18
C LYS A 168 11.40 5.45 22.24
N GLU A 169 11.19 6.25 21.20
CA GLU A 169 10.07 7.17 21.07
C GLU A 169 8.89 6.53 20.29
N ARG A 170 7.79 7.28 20.12
CA ARG A 170 6.60 6.73 19.46
C ARG A 170 6.83 6.43 17.99
N THR A 171 6.34 5.26 17.60
CA THR A 171 6.20 4.80 16.23
C THR A 171 4.73 4.66 15.90
N ILE A 172 4.27 5.26 14.80
CA ILE A 172 2.85 5.28 14.41
C ILE A 172 2.66 4.52 13.12
N LEU A 173 1.82 3.49 13.12
CA LEU A 173 1.32 2.85 11.91
C LEU A 173 0.05 3.57 11.43
N VAL A 174 0.07 4.07 10.20
CA VAL A 174 -1.08 4.74 9.57
C VAL A 174 -1.74 3.75 8.63
N THR A 175 -2.83 3.14 9.10
CA THR A 175 -3.62 2.14 8.35
C THR A 175 -5.12 2.43 8.46
N ASN A 176 -5.89 1.98 7.47
CA ASN A 176 -7.35 1.91 7.57
C ASN A 176 -7.84 0.58 8.18
N ASN A 177 -6.93 -0.40 8.35
CA ASN A 177 -7.20 -1.74 8.86
C ASN A 177 -6.97 -1.83 10.38
N ILE A 178 -7.37 -0.80 11.13
CA ILE A 178 -7.08 -0.68 12.57
C ILE A 178 -7.46 -1.94 13.35
N LYS A 179 -8.58 -2.58 13.00
CA LYS A 179 -9.08 -3.80 13.66
C LYS A 179 -8.19 -5.03 13.47
N ASP A 180 -7.40 -5.07 12.41
CA ASP A 180 -6.51 -6.20 12.12
C ASP A 180 -5.18 -6.09 12.91
N PHE A 181 -4.91 -4.92 13.52
CA PHE A 181 -3.68 -4.64 14.29
C PHE A 181 -3.92 -4.37 15.78
N ILE A 182 -5.17 -4.25 16.22
CA ILE A 182 -5.53 -3.99 17.62
C ILE A 182 -6.25 -5.23 18.17
N GLU A 183 -5.82 -5.72 19.34
CA GLU A 183 -6.48 -6.82 20.04
C GLU A 183 -7.97 -6.55 20.26
N PRO A 184 -8.85 -7.58 20.20
CA PRO A 184 -10.04 -7.56 21.02
C PRO A 184 -9.61 -7.83 22.47
N GLY A 185 -9.28 -6.77 23.19
CA GLY A 185 -9.10 -6.84 24.63
C GLY A 185 -10.46 -6.93 25.32
N SER A 186 -10.91 -8.16 25.61
CA SER A 186 -11.72 -8.60 26.78
C SER A 186 -12.05 -10.08 26.61
#